data_AF-I7H4U2-F1
#
_entry.id   AF-I7H4U2-F1
#
_cell.length_a   1.000
_cell.length_b   1.000
_cell.length_c   1.000
_cell.angle_alpha   90.00
_cell.angle_beta   90.00
_cell.angle_gamma   90.00
#
_symmetry.space_group_name_H-M   'P 1'
#
loop_
_entity.id
_entity.type
_entity.pdbx_description
1 polymer ?
#
loop_
_entity_poly.entity_id
_entity_poly.type
_entity_poly.pdbx_seq_one_letter_code
_entity_poly.pdbx_strand_id
1 'polypeptide(L)'
;VEGGRAPNQNALGLDFRTQLPPLSIVMTPAMQNTITDKDGRRYNIMVVPDKTCSVNRGLSSTRGGQLAKVMYNPDGGVAKERLRSPRVYLSDQWMDTSWDDALALYAGLTKKILDRDGPSALAFDCFDHGGAGGGFENTWGTGKLMFTALKTPLVRIHNRPAYNSECHATREMGIGELNNSYEDAELADVIMAIGCNSYETQTNYFLAHWVPNLQGQTVDKRKQRFPGESVEAAKIIFVDPRRTTTIAIAEHVAGKQNVLHLDIEPGTDIALFDGLLTYVVDQGWHDKAFIARYTNGFDDALKTNRLSLNEASRITGVPVERLKQAAEWAYKPKASGH
;
A
#
# COMPACT_ATOMS: atom_id res chain seq x y z
N VAL A 1 -5.31 -6.20 38.07
CA VAL A 1 -4.03 -5.90 38.77
C VAL A 1 -3.14 -5.20 37.78
N GLU A 2 -2.57 -4.05 38.14
CA GLU A 2 -1.63 -3.33 37.28
C GLU A 2 -0.25 -3.99 37.35
N GLY A 3 0.50 -3.94 36.25
CA GLY A 3 1.87 -4.48 36.19
C GLY A 3 2.86 -3.63 36.99
N GLY A 4 3.90 -4.26 37.53
CA GLY A 4 5.00 -3.59 38.21
C GLY A 4 6.08 -3.08 37.26
N ARG A 5 6.97 -2.22 37.75
CA ARG A 5 8.04 -1.60 36.93
C ARG A 5 9.19 -2.54 36.58
N ALA A 6 9.43 -3.60 37.36
CA ALA A 6 10.49 -4.56 37.07
C ALA A 6 10.11 -5.44 35.87
N PRO A 7 11.08 -5.92 35.05
CA PRO A 7 10.82 -6.70 33.83
C PRO A 7 9.94 -7.94 34.05
N ASN A 8 10.11 -8.63 35.18
CA ASN A 8 9.34 -9.82 35.54
C ASN A 8 7.96 -9.52 36.12
N GLN A 9 7.56 -8.24 36.19
CA GLN A 9 6.28 -7.79 36.74
C GLN A 9 5.40 -7.11 35.68
N ASN A 10 5.84 -7.02 34.42
CA ASN A 10 5.04 -6.47 33.33
C ASN A 10 5.14 -7.33 32.07
N ALA A 11 4.10 -7.30 31.24
CA ALA A 11 4.00 -8.11 30.02
C ALA A 11 4.97 -7.68 28.90
N LEU A 12 5.55 -6.47 28.99
CA LEU A 12 6.50 -5.97 28.00
C LEU A 12 7.92 -6.50 28.24
N GLY A 13 8.18 -7.07 29.42
CA GLY A 13 9.51 -7.58 29.78
C GLY A 13 10.58 -6.48 29.87
N LEU A 14 10.19 -5.22 30.10
CA LEU A 14 11.10 -4.07 30.13
C LEU A 14 11.27 -3.53 31.55
N ASP A 15 12.44 -2.95 31.83
CA ASP A 15 12.74 -2.33 33.13
C ASP A 15 12.35 -0.85 33.12
N PHE A 16 11.23 -0.52 33.74
CA PHE A 16 10.74 0.85 33.86
C PHE A 16 11.23 1.56 35.14
N ARG A 17 12.20 0.98 35.86
CA ARG A 17 12.85 1.63 37.02
C ARG A 17 13.95 2.60 36.62
N THR A 18 14.45 2.47 35.39
CA THR A 18 15.46 3.33 34.78
C THR A 18 14.99 3.83 33.42
N GLN A 19 15.66 4.87 32.90
CA GLN A 19 15.39 5.35 31.56
C GLN A 19 15.73 4.27 30.52
N LEU A 20 14.77 3.93 29.65
CA LEU A 20 15.01 2.97 28.58
C LEU A 20 15.90 3.58 27.48
N PRO A 21 16.81 2.79 26.88
CA PRO A 21 17.58 3.20 25.70
C PRO A 21 16.70 3.56 24.50
N PRO A 22 17.19 4.37 23.54
CA PRO A 22 16.46 4.64 22.30
C PRO A 22 16.15 3.34 21.54
N LEU A 23 15.06 3.35 20.77
CA LEU A 23 14.55 2.21 19.97
C LEU A 23 14.14 0.97 20.79
N SER A 24 14.13 1.05 22.12
CA SER A 24 13.74 -0.07 22.98
C SER A 24 12.25 -0.40 22.92
N ILE A 25 11.36 0.59 22.73
CA ILE A 25 9.92 0.37 22.60
C ILE A 25 9.26 1.60 21.95
N VAL A 26 8.16 1.38 21.24
CA VAL A 26 7.23 2.44 20.86
C VAL A 26 5.99 2.31 21.74
N MET A 27 5.83 3.23 22.69
CA MET A 27 4.69 3.26 23.61
C MET A 27 4.36 4.71 23.94
N THR A 28 3.13 5.13 23.65
CA THR A 28 2.63 6.48 23.96
C THR A 28 1.23 6.39 24.56
N PRO A 29 0.70 7.46 25.18
CA PRO A 29 -0.68 7.46 25.68
C PRO A 29 -1.73 7.12 24.61
N ALA A 30 -1.49 7.43 23.34
CA ALA A 30 -2.41 7.09 22.24
C ALA A 30 -2.49 5.58 21.94
N MET A 31 -1.52 4.80 22.42
CA MET A 31 -1.47 3.35 22.33
C MET A 31 -2.16 2.65 23.50
N GLN A 32 -2.86 3.41 24.35
CA GLN A 32 -3.61 2.90 25.49
C GLN A 32 -5.06 3.38 25.42
N ASN A 33 -5.98 2.57 25.96
CA ASN A 33 -7.38 2.94 26.14
C ASN A 33 -8.01 2.06 27.23
N THR A 34 -9.18 2.44 27.72
CA THR A 34 -10.02 1.59 28.56
C THR A 34 -11.28 1.25 27.78
N ILE A 35 -11.53 -0.03 27.54
CA ILE A 35 -12.74 -0.51 26.86
C ILE A 35 -13.72 -1.09 27.87
N THR A 36 -15.00 -1.09 27.52
CA THR A 36 -16.07 -1.75 28.29
C THR A 36 -16.63 -2.90 27.46
N ASP A 37 -16.57 -4.11 28.00
CA ASP A 37 -17.11 -5.31 27.35
C ASP A 37 -18.63 -5.41 27.57
N LYS A 38 -19.28 -6.35 26.88
CA LYS A 38 -20.74 -6.57 26.91
C LYS A 38 -21.28 -6.88 28.31
N ASP A 39 -20.46 -7.48 29.18
CA ASP A 39 -20.80 -7.78 30.56
C ASP A 39 -20.63 -6.57 31.52
N GLY A 40 -20.25 -5.40 30.97
CA GLY A 40 -20.01 -4.17 31.72
C GLY A 40 -18.62 -4.09 32.37
N ARG A 41 -17.78 -5.12 32.24
CA ARG A 41 -16.42 -5.07 32.78
C ARG A 41 -15.53 -4.17 31.96
N ARG A 42 -14.62 -3.48 32.66
CA ARG A 42 -13.67 -2.55 32.08
C ARG A 42 -12.29 -3.18 31.98
N TYR A 43 -11.66 -3.01 30.82
CA TYR A 43 -10.32 -3.52 30.54
C TYR A 43 -9.44 -2.39 30.04
N ASN A 44 -8.25 -2.27 30.62
CA ASN A 44 -7.19 -1.47 30.04
C ASN A 44 -6.58 -2.26 28.88
N ILE A 45 -6.52 -1.64 27.72
CA ILE A 45 -5.86 -2.19 26.54
C ILE A 45 -4.63 -1.36 26.21
N MET A 46 -3.62 -2.05 25.69
CA MET A 46 -2.44 -1.45 25.12
C MET A 46 -2.15 -2.13 23.77
N VAL A 47 -2.07 -1.34 22.71
CA VAL A 47 -1.82 -1.85 21.34
C VAL A 47 -0.46 -1.33 20.90
N VAL A 48 0.54 -2.22 20.91
CA VAL A 48 1.94 -1.91 20.59
C VAL A 48 2.42 -2.75 19.41
N PRO A 49 3.41 -2.27 18.62
CA PRO A 49 3.93 -3.02 17.49
C PRO A 49 4.71 -4.26 17.95
N ASP A 50 4.57 -5.36 17.21
CA ASP A 50 5.36 -6.57 17.41
C ASP A 50 6.78 -6.38 16.85
N LYS A 51 7.79 -6.62 17.68
CA LYS A 51 9.22 -6.53 17.32
C LYS A 51 9.69 -7.69 16.46
N THR A 52 9.03 -8.84 16.55
CA THR A 52 9.42 -10.07 15.84
C THR A 52 8.78 -10.18 14.46
N CYS A 53 7.75 -9.37 14.18
CA CYS A 53 7.11 -9.31 12.88
C CYS A 53 8.09 -8.79 11.81
N SER A 54 8.30 -9.60 10.77
CA SER A 54 9.24 -9.29 9.67
C SER A 54 8.85 -8.06 8.86
N VAL A 55 7.57 -7.70 8.83
CA VAL A 55 6.99 -6.62 8.03
C VAL A 55 7.33 -5.23 8.59
N ASN A 56 7.20 -5.05 9.91
CA ASN A 56 7.38 -3.73 10.53
C ASN A 56 8.57 -3.70 11.50
N ARG A 57 9.11 -4.85 11.93
CA ARG A 57 10.30 -4.94 12.80
C ARG A 57 10.18 -4.07 14.07
N GLY A 58 8.99 -4.06 14.68
CA GLY A 58 8.69 -3.24 15.85
C GLY A 58 8.38 -1.76 15.58
N LEU A 59 8.40 -1.31 14.32
CA LEU A 59 7.96 0.04 13.95
C LEU A 59 6.44 0.18 14.03
N SER A 60 5.97 1.36 14.39
CA SER A 60 4.56 1.76 14.30
C SER A 60 4.46 3.10 13.58
N SER A 61 3.66 3.16 12.51
CA SER A 61 3.32 4.45 11.89
C SER A 61 2.44 5.28 12.83
N THR A 62 2.30 6.58 12.53
CA THR A 62 1.40 7.46 13.29
C THR A 62 -0.06 6.99 13.23
N ARG A 63 -0.48 6.32 12.15
CA ARG A 63 -1.85 5.78 12.01
C ARG A 63 -2.03 4.53 12.89
N GLY A 64 -1.13 3.55 12.74
CA GLY A 64 -1.17 2.31 13.53
C GLY A 64 -1.00 2.56 15.03
N GLY A 65 -0.23 3.59 15.40
CA GLY A 65 0.03 3.94 16.79
C GLY A 65 -1.14 4.59 17.52
N GLN A 66 -2.26 4.84 16.84
CA GLN A 66 -3.49 5.39 17.43
C GLN A 66 -4.57 4.31 17.59
N LEU A 67 -4.30 3.05 17.24
CA LEU A 67 -5.31 1.99 17.21
C LEU A 67 -6.05 1.83 18.54
N ALA A 68 -5.34 1.85 19.67
CA ALA A 68 -5.99 1.79 20.97
C ALA A 68 -6.92 2.98 21.20
N LYS A 69 -6.46 4.21 20.94
CA LYS A 69 -7.24 5.45 21.09
C LYS A 69 -8.55 5.45 20.28
N VAL A 70 -8.55 4.84 19.09
CA VAL A 70 -9.74 4.79 18.22
C VAL A 70 -10.66 3.59 18.50
N MET A 71 -10.31 2.72 19.46
CA MET A 71 -11.24 1.71 19.95
C MET A 71 -12.43 2.38 20.68
N TYR A 72 -13.59 1.75 20.55
CA TYR A 72 -14.82 2.26 21.16
C TYR A 72 -14.71 2.30 22.69
N ASN A 73 -15.03 3.47 23.26
CA ASN A 73 -15.14 3.67 24.69
C ASN A 73 -16.39 4.55 24.95
N PRO A 74 -17.40 4.05 25.71
CA PRO A 74 -18.64 4.77 25.95
C PRO A 74 -18.47 6.02 26.83
N ASP A 75 -17.46 6.03 27.70
CA ASP A 75 -17.28 7.05 28.74
C ASP A 75 -16.48 8.26 28.27
N GLY A 76 -15.94 8.21 27.05
CA GLY A 76 -15.09 9.26 26.49
C GLY A 76 -14.09 8.68 25.50
N GLY A 77 -13.79 9.42 24.45
CA GLY A 77 -12.88 8.98 23.39
C GLY A 77 -13.32 9.47 22.02
N VAL A 78 -12.41 9.42 21.06
CA VAL A 78 -12.66 9.93 19.70
C VAL A 78 -13.66 9.07 18.91
N ALA A 79 -13.96 7.86 19.40
CA ALA A 79 -14.86 6.90 18.76
C ALA A 79 -16.28 6.85 19.36
N LYS A 80 -16.68 7.86 20.14
CA LYS A 80 -18.03 7.91 20.78
C LYS A 80 -19.17 7.93 19.75
N GLU A 81 -18.93 8.50 18.58
CA GLU A 81 -19.90 8.65 17.48
C GLU A 81 -20.13 7.36 16.66
N ARG A 82 -19.58 6.21 17.09
CA ARG A 82 -19.84 4.94 16.41
C ARG A 82 -21.34 4.63 16.39
N LEU A 83 -21.83 4.11 15.26
CA LEU A 83 -23.19 3.57 15.18
C LEU A 83 -23.35 2.38 16.14
N ARG A 84 -24.38 2.44 16.98
CA ARG A 84 -24.67 1.42 18.01
C ARG A 84 -25.98 0.68 17.78
N SER A 85 -26.90 1.32 17.08
CA SER A 85 -28.22 0.80 16.73
C SER A 85 -28.50 1.09 15.26
N PRO A 86 -29.33 0.28 14.58
CA PRO A 86 -29.90 0.66 13.30
C PRO A 86 -30.58 2.04 13.40
N ARG A 87 -30.37 2.87 12.37
CA ARG A 87 -30.94 4.21 12.25
C ARG A 87 -31.84 4.24 11.02
N VAL A 88 -33.03 4.81 11.16
CA VAL A 88 -33.95 5.05 10.04
C VAL A 88 -34.25 6.55 9.98
N TYR A 89 -34.26 7.10 8.77
CA TYR A 89 -34.71 8.47 8.55
C TYR A 89 -36.20 8.46 8.24
N LEU A 90 -37.01 8.95 9.17
CA LEU A 90 -38.46 9.00 9.06
C LEU A 90 -38.89 10.45 8.90
N SER A 91 -39.37 10.78 7.70
CA SER A 91 -39.79 12.12 7.30
C SER A 91 -38.68 13.17 7.44
N ASP A 92 -38.54 13.77 8.62
CA ASP A 92 -37.69 14.93 8.91
C ASP A 92 -36.55 14.64 9.90
N GLN A 93 -36.49 13.44 10.49
CA GLN A 93 -35.52 13.13 11.53
C GLN A 93 -34.98 11.69 11.51
N TRP A 94 -33.79 11.52 12.09
CA TRP A 94 -33.18 10.21 12.30
C TRP A 94 -33.61 9.61 13.64
N MET A 95 -34.11 8.38 13.60
CA MET A 95 -34.58 7.63 14.76
C MET A 95 -33.81 6.30 14.91
N ASP A 96 -33.62 5.86 16.15
CA ASP A 96 -33.17 4.49 16.42
C ASP A 96 -34.33 3.52 16.15
N THR A 97 -34.00 2.32 15.67
CA THR A 97 -34.97 1.24 15.44
C THR A 97 -34.37 -0.12 15.78
N SER A 98 -35.20 -1.15 15.82
CA SER A 98 -34.75 -2.52 16.06
C SER A 98 -34.10 -3.12 14.81
N TRP A 99 -33.31 -4.18 14.98
CA TRP A 99 -32.78 -4.93 13.84
C TRP A 99 -33.88 -5.56 13.00
N ASP A 100 -34.93 -6.10 13.64
CA ASP A 100 -36.04 -6.75 12.96
C ASP A 100 -36.80 -5.75 12.07
N ASP A 101 -37.10 -4.55 12.58
CA ASP A 101 -37.78 -3.51 11.82
C ASP A 101 -36.93 -2.99 10.66
N ALA A 102 -35.63 -2.73 10.90
CA ALA A 102 -34.70 -2.27 9.87
C ALA A 102 -34.55 -3.29 8.73
N LEU A 103 -34.41 -4.57 9.08
CA LEU A 103 -34.27 -5.65 8.11
C LEU A 103 -35.58 -5.92 7.37
N ALA A 104 -36.73 -5.89 8.05
CA ALA A 104 -38.03 -6.04 7.41
C ALA A 104 -38.29 -4.93 6.37
N LEU A 105 -37.95 -3.68 6.71
CA LEU A 105 -38.04 -2.55 5.79
C LEU A 105 -37.11 -2.74 4.58
N TYR A 106 -35.83 -3.02 4.82
CA TYR A 106 -34.84 -3.17 3.75
C TYR A 106 -35.15 -4.36 2.84
N ALA A 107 -35.42 -5.54 3.40
CA ALA A 107 -35.72 -6.74 2.65
C ALA A 107 -37.07 -6.63 1.92
N GLY A 108 -38.09 -6.02 2.54
CA GLY A 108 -39.40 -5.80 1.92
C GLY A 108 -39.32 -4.90 0.68
N LEU A 109 -38.61 -3.77 0.79
CA LEU A 109 -38.38 -2.87 -0.36
C LEU A 109 -37.52 -3.54 -1.44
N THR A 110 -36.44 -4.22 -1.03
CA THR A 110 -35.56 -4.95 -1.95
C THR A 110 -36.34 -6.00 -2.73
N LYS A 111 -37.15 -6.82 -2.05
CA LYS A 111 -38.00 -7.82 -2.70
C LYS A 111 -39.00 -7.18 -3.66
N LYS A 112 -39.68 -6.10 -3.24
CA LYS A 112 -40.64 -5.39 -4.10
C LYS A 112 -39.99 -4.87 -5.39
N ILE A 113 -38.77 -4.32 -5.29
CA ILE A 113 -38.00 -3.85 -6.45
C ILE A 113 -37.61 -5.03 -7.34
N LEU A 114 -37.12 -6.13 -6.76
CA LEU A 114 -36.78 -7.33 -7.52
C LEU A 114 -37.98 -7.93 -8.26
N ASP A 115 -39.13 -8.03 -7.60
CA ASP A 115 -40.36 -8.58 -8.19
C ASP A 115 -40.88 -7.72 -9.36
N ARG A 116 -40.70 -6.40 -9.31
CA ARG A 116 -41.25 -5.44 -10.28
C ARG A 116 -40.27 -5.06 -11.40
N ASP A 117 -39.04 -4.70 -11.02
CA ASP A 117 -38.04 -4.04 -11.88
C ASP A 117 -36.81 -4.92 -12.14
N GLY A 118 -36.65 -6.00 -11.36
CA GLY A 118 -35.52 -6.93 -11.47
C GLY A 118 -34.21 -6.44 -10.82
N PRO A 119 -33.14 -7.27 -10.87
CA PRO A 119 -31.87 -6.97 -10.17
C PRO A 119 -31.19 -5.66 -10.59
N SER A 120 -31.35 -5.25 -11.84
CA SER A 120 -30.75 -4.01 -12.37
C SER A 120 -31.30 -2.73 -11.76
N ALA A 121 -32.31 -2.80 -10.89
CA ALA A 121 -32.82 -1.65 -10.14
C ALA A 121 -32.20 -1.52 -8.73
N LEU A 122 -31.30 -2.42 -8.32
CA LEU A 122 -30.62 -2.38 -7.03
C LEU A 122 -29.17 -1.94 -7.19
N ALA A 123 -28.82 -0.75 -6.68
CA ALA A 123 -27.46 -0.24 -6.74
C ALA A 123 -26.69 -0.47 -5.42
N PHE A 124 -25.41 -0.80 -5.52
CA PHE A 124 -24.50 -0.92 -4.37
C PHE A 124 -23.18 -0.17 -4.60
N ASP A 125 -22.70 0.49 -3.55
CA ASP A 125 -21.32 0.96 -3.42
C ASP A 125 -20.70 0.22 -2.23
N CYS A 126 -19.73 -0.65 -2.51
CA CYS A 126 -19.20 -1.59 -1.52
C CYS A 126 -17.67 -1.62 -1.53
N PHE A 127 -17.08 -1.94 -0.38
CA PHE A 127 -15.66 -2.21 -0.26
C PHE A 127 -15.28 -3.52 -0.98
N ASP A 128 -14.06 -3.57 -1.51
CA ASP A 128 -13.44 -4.78 -2.07
C ASP A 128 -12.04 -5.04 -1.47
N HIS A 129 -11.65 -4.27 -0.46
CA HIS A 129 -10.32 -4.27 0.13
C HIS A 129 -10.20 -5.18 1.37
N GLY A 130 -8.97 -5.33 1.91
CA GLY A 130 -8.68 -6.03 3.16
C GLY A 130 -8.79 -5.16 4.42
N GLY A 131 -8.35 -5.65 5.57
CA GLY A 131 -8.26 -4.84 6.81
C GLY A 131 -9.62 -4.41 7.39
N ALA A 132 -9.61 -3.36 8.21
CA ALA A 132 -10.82 -2.85 8.86
C ALA A 132 -11.82 -2.30 7.83
N GLY A 133 -13.08 -2.74 7.90
CA GLY A 133 -14.10 -2.41 6.91
C GLY A 133 -14.07 -3.28 5.65
N GLY A 134 -13.21 -4.29 5.60
CA GLY A 134 -13.10 -5.26 4.51
C GLY A 134 -12.66 -6.63 5.01
N GLY A 135 -11.80 -7.33 4.26
CA GLY A 135 -11.28 -8.66 4.62
C GLY A 135 -12.10 -9.81 4.02
N PHE A 136 -11.53 -11.02 4.04
CA PHE A 136 -12.07 -12.19 3.33
C PHE A 136 -13.50 -12.52 3.73
N GLU A 137 -13.80 -12.46 5.02
CA GLU A 137 -15.11 -12.80 5.58
C GLU A 137 -16.18 -11.82 5.06
N ASN A 138 -15.85 -10.52 5.09
CA ASN A 138 -16.77 -9.46 4.73
C ASN A 138 -16.97 -9.38 3.22
N THR A 139 -15.90 -9.47 2.42
CA THR A 139 -16.00 -9.44 0.95
C THR A 139 -16.70 -10.68 0.41
N TRP A 140 -16.51 -11.84 1.05
CA TRP A 140 -17.29 -13.04 0.75
C TRP A 140 -18.77 -12.83 1.08
N GLY A 141 -19.09 -12.32 2.28
CA GLY A 141 -20.48 -12.09 2.71
C GLY A 141 -21.23 -11.13 1.79
N THR A 142 -20.66 -9.95 1.54
CA THR A 142 -21.29 -8.94 0.66
C THR A 142 -21.31 -9.39 -0.79
N GLY A 143 -20.21 -9.98 -1.30
CA GLY A 143 -20.12 -10.50 -2.66
C GLY A 143 -21.15 -11.61 -2.92
N LYS A 144 -21.30 -12.56 -1.98
CA LYS A 144 -22.31 -13.61 -2.10
C LYS A 144 -23.73 -13.05 -2.09
N LEU A 145 -24.02 -12.06 -1.24
CA LEU A 145 -25.32 -11.38 -1.24
C LEU A 145 -25.59 -10.70 -2.59
N MET A 146 -24.69 -9.83 -3.04
CA MET A 146 -24.88 -9.02 -4.25
C MET A 146 -24.90 -9.86 -5.53
N PHE A 147 -23.93 -10.76 -5.70
CA PHE A 147 -23.69 -11.46 -6.97
C PHE A 147 -24.34 -12.83 -7.07
N THR A 148 -24.51 -13.54 -5.95
CA THR A 148 -25.12 -14.88 -5.98
C THR A 148 -26.63 -14.81 -5.70
N ALA A 149 -27.03 -14.10 -4.64
CA ALA A 149 -28.43 -14.03 -4.23
C ALA A 149 -29.22 -12.98 -5.02
N LEU A 150 -28.79 -11.72 -4.99
CA LEU A 150 -29.51 -10.60 -5.64
C LEU A 150 -29.24 -10.53 -7.14
N LYS A 151 -28.06 -10.96 -7.59
CA LYS A 151 -27.60 -10.93 -8.99
C LYS A 151 -27.70 -9.55 -9.64
N THR A 152 -27.48 -8.49 -8.87
CA THR A 152 -27.49 -7.13 -9.43
C THR A 152 -26.18 -6.83 -10.18
N PRO A 153 -26.26 -6.25 -11.39
CA PRO A 153 -25.09 -5.76 -12.11
C PRO A 153 -24.71 -4.32 -11.69
N LEU A 154 -25.58 -3.58 -10.99
CA LEU A 154 -25.33 -2.18 -10.62
C LEU A 154 -24.50 -2.08 -9.34
N VAL A 155 -23.25 -2.53 -9.42
CA VAL A 155 -22.31 -2.46 -8.31
C VAL A 155 -21.10 -1.63 -8.70
N ARG A 156 -20.70 -0.73 -7.82
CA ARG A 156 -19.40 -0.03 -7.88
C ARG A 156 -18.55 -0.40 -6.67
N ILE A 157 -17.30 0.02 -6.72
CA ILE A 157 -16.34 -0.22 -5.65
C ILE A 157 -16.05 1.11 -4.94
N HIS A 158 -15.70 1.02 -3.66
CA HIS A 158 -15.50 2.17 -2.77
C HIS A 158 -14.64 3.30 -3.36
N ASN A 159 -13.58 2.97 -4.13
CA ASN A 159 -12.65 3.95 -4.70
C ASN A 159 -12.79 4.17 -6.21
N ARG A 160 -13.71 3.46 -6.90
CA ARG A 160 -13.86 3.54 -8.35
C ARG A 160 -15.30 3.31 -8.80
N PRO A 161 -15.82 4.10 -9.76
CA PRO A 161 -17.26 4.22 -10.00
C PRO A 161 -17.90 3.04 -10.75
N ALA A 162 -17.19 1.92 -10.92
CA ALA A 162 -17.66 0.72 -11.59
C ALA A 162 -17.08 -0.54 -10.93
N TYR A 163 -17.61 -1.72 -11.29
CA TYR A 163 -17.05 -3.00 -10.90
C TYR A 163 -15.90 -3.43 -11.83
N ASN A 164 -14.74 -2.80 -11.66
CA ASN A 164 -13.55 -3.00 -12.50
C ASN A 164 -12.29 -3.25 -11.65
N SER A 165 -11.15 -3.44 -12.32
CA SER A 165 -9.84 -3.57 -11.70
C SER A 165 -9.03 -2.29 -11.89
N GLU A 166 -8.26 -1.88 -10.87
CA GLU A 166 -7.21 -0.85 -11.02
C GLU A 166 -6.05 -1.31 -11.92
N CYS A 167 -5.96 -2.63 -12.18
CA CYS A 167 -4.77 -3.28 -12.73
C CYS A 167 -5.09 -4.14 -13.96
N HIS A 168 -6.07 -3.73 -14.78
CA HIS A 168 -6.46 -4.47 -16.00
C HIS A 168 -5.26 -4.85 -16.86
N ALA A 169 -4.45 -3.86 -17.25
CA ALA A 169 -3.33 -4.07 -18.17
C ALA A 169 -2.33 -5.13 -17.66
N THR A 170 -1.77 -4.98 -16.45
CA THR A 170 -0.79 -5.95 -15.93
C THR A 170 -1.39 -7.35 -15.76
N ARG A 171 -2.67 -7.45 -15.37
CA ARG A 171 -3.37 -8.75 -15.25
C ARG A 171 -3.59 -9.40 -16.61
N GLU A 172 -3.98 -8.64 -17.62
CA GLU A 172 -4.13 -9.10 -19.00
C GLU A 172 -2.79 -9.49 -19.64
N MET A 173 -1.69 -8.84 -19.22
CA MET A 173 -0.32 -9.23 -19.54
C MET A 173 0.16 -10.49 -18.79
N GLY A 174 -0.66 -11.03 -17.86
CA GLY A 174 -0.34 -12.24 -17.09
C GLY A 174 0.49 -12.01 -15.82
N ILE A 175 0.67 -10.75 -15.41
CA ILE A 175 1.47 -10.35 -14.24
C ILE A 175 0.53 -9.78 -13.17
N GLY A 176 0.17 -10.57 -12.16
CA GLY A 176 -0.58 -10.08 -11.01
C GLY A 176 0.20 -8.98 -10.27
N GLU A 177 -0.46 -7.93 -9.81
CA GLU A 177 0.20 -6.69 -9.34
C GLU A 177 1.01 -6.82 -8.03
N LEU A 178 0.75 -7.85 -7.22
CA LEU A 178 1.49 -8.17 -5.99
C LEU A 178 2.34 -9.43 -6.19
N ASN A 179 3.35 -9.35 -7.06
CA ASN A 179 4.14 -10.50 -7.53
C ASN A 179 5.52 -10.67 -6.86
N ASN A 180 5.87 -9.82 -5.90
CA ASN A 180 7.14 -9.86 -5.18
C ASN A 180 6.93 -9.89 -3.65
N SER A 181 8.03 -9.82 -2.92
CA SER A 181 8.07 -9.72 -1.46
C SER A 181 8.68 -8.38 -1.02
N TYR A 182 8.48 -8.02 0.26
CA TYR A 182 9.14 -6.83 0.82
C TYR A 182 10.66 -6.99 0.90
N GLU A 183 11.16 -8.22 0.94
CA GLU A 183 12.59 -8.52 0.90
C GLU A 183 13.23 -8.12 -0.43
N ASP A 184 12.49 -8.14 -1.54
CA ASP A 184 13.04 -7.72 -2.84
C ASP A 184 13.45 -6.24 -2.84
N ALA A 185 12.80 -5.40 -2.02
CA ALA A 185 13.22 -4.01 -1.82
C ALA A 185 14.55 -3.88 -1.07
N GLU A 186 14.92 -4.90 -0.30
CA GLU A 186 16.22 -5.00 0.35
C GLU A 186 17.31 -5.52 -0.59
N LEU A 187 16.92 -6.19 -1.67
CA LEU A 187 17.82 -6.89 -2.60
C LEU A 187 18.05 -6.15 -3.92
N ALA A 188 17.19 -5.20 -4.26
CA ALA A 188 17.28 -4.43 -5.51
C ALA A 188 18.56 -3.58 -5.59
N ASP A 189 19.15 -3.51 -6.79
CA ASP A 189 20.18 -2.52 -7.15
C ASP A 189 19.57 -1.11 -7.29
N VAL A 190 18.38 -1.04 -7.89
CA VAL A 190 17.63 0.20 -8.07
C VAL A 190 16.16 -0.03 -7.72
N ILE A 191 15.60 0.89 -6.94
CA ILE A 191 14.15 0.96 -6.71
C ILE A 191 13.58 2.03 -7.64
N MET A 192 12.57 1.69 -8.44
CA MET A 192 11.80 2.66 -9.23
C MET A 192 10.43 2.88 -8.58
N ALA A 193 10.23 4.06 -8.02
CA ALA A 193 9.06 4.47 -7.28
C ALA A 193 8.19 5.39 -8.15
N ILE A 194 7.06 4.87 -8.65
CA ILE A 194 6.23 5.54 -9.67
C ILE A 194 4.90 5.95 -9.04
N GLY A 195 4.58 7.24 -9.05
CA GLY A 195 3.31 7.77 -8.55
C GLY A 195 3.07 7.48 -7.06
N CYS A 196 4.12 7.31 -6.25
CA CYS A 196 4.00 6.92 -4.85
C CYS A 196 4.79 7.83 -3.89
N ASN A 197 4.21 8.06 -2.72
CA ASN A 197 4.83 8.83 -1.62
C ASN A 197 5.00 7.91 -0.41
N SER A 198 5.91 6.94 -0.54
CA SER A 198 5.97 5.74 0.30
C SER A 198 6.26 5.99 1.77
N TYR A 199 6.97 7.05 2.14
CA TYR A 199 7.11 7.43 3.54
C TYR A 199 5.76 7.76 4.19
N GLU A 200 4.89 8.47 3.48
CA GLU A 200 3.60 8.89 4.02
C GLU A 200 2.53 7.80 3.88
N THR A 201 2.56 7.04 2.78
CA THR A 201 1.48 6.14 2.36
C THR A 201 1.79 4.64 2.58
N GLN A 202 3.05 4.23 2.61
CA GLN A 202 3.52 2.86 2.92
C GLN A 202 4.65 2.88 3.97
N THR A 203 4.48 3.72 4.99
CA THR A 203 5.52 4.17 5.93
C THR A 203 6.48 3.08 6.40
N ASN A 204 5.97 1.98 6.95
CA ASN A 204 6.83 0.97 7.55
C ASN A 204 7.50 0.07 6.49
N TYR A 205 6.92 -0.08 5.29
CA TYR A 205 7.62 -0.77 4.20
C TYR A 205 8.84 0.04 3.76
N PHE A 206 8.66 1.35 3.54
CA PHE A 206 9.75 2.26 3.22
C PHE A 206 10.83 2.29 4.32
N LEU A 207 10.44 2.47 5.58
CA LEU A 207 11.39 2.59 6.69
C LEU A 207 12.09 1.26 7.06
N ALA A 208 11.39 0.12 7.02
CA ALA A 208 11.96 -1.16 7.46
C ALA A 208 12.72 -1.91 6.35
N HIS A 209 12.47 -1.60 5.08
CA HIS A 209 13.02 -2.37 3.96
C HIS A 209 13.76 -1.51 2.92
N TRP A 210 13.19 -0.37 2.50
CA TRP A 210 13.84 0.47 1.47
C TRP A 210 15.03 1.24 2.05
N VAL A 211 14.81 1.93 3.19
CA VAL A 211 15.84 2.74 3.85
C VAL A 211 17.09 1.92 4.19
N PRO A 212 17.01 0.69 4.76
CA PRO A 212 18.19 -0.14 4.96
C PRO A 212 19.00 -0.42 3.69
N ASN A 213 18.34 -0.66 2.55
CA ASN A 213 19.03 -0.88 1.28
C ASN A 213 19.72 0.40 0.76
N LEU A 214 19.02 1.52 0.83
CA LEU A 214 19.55 2.84 0.47
C LEU A 214 20.75 3.26 1.34
N GLN A 215 20.76 2.84 2.61
CA GLN A 215 21.86 3.06 3.55
C GLN A 215 22.99 2.03 3.41
N GLY A 216 22.86 1.05 2.50
CA GLY A 216 23.85 -0.02 2.28
C GLY A 216 23.86 -1.12 3.35
N GLN A 217 22.89 -1.15 4.27
CA GLN A 217 22.82 -2.13 5.36
C GLN A 217 22.50 -3.55 4.86
N THR A 218 21.99 -3.69 3.64
CA THR A 218 21.63 -4.98 3.03
C THR A 218 22.68 -5.50 2.05
N VAL A 219 23.83 -4.80 1.88
CA VAL A 219 24.88 -5.18 0.93
C VAL A 219 25.43 -6.58 1.21
N ASP A 220 25.71 -6.92 2.47
CA ASP A 220 26.24 -8.25 2.81
C ASP A 220 25.24 -9.37 2.54
N LYS A 221 23.96 -9.13 2.84
CA LYS A 221 22.86 -10.03 2.51
C LYS A 221 22.78 -10.29 1.01
N ARG A 222 22.93 -9.24 0.19
CA ARG A 222 22.92 -9.33 -1.27
C ARG A 222 24.14 -10.08 -1.82
N LYS A 223 25.34 -9.81 -1.31
CA LYS A 223 26.58 -10.54 -1.67
C LYS A 223 26.48 -12.03 -1.33
N GLN A 224 25.87 -12.37 -0.20
CA GLN A 224 25.64 -13.76 0.20
C GLN A 224 24.62 -14.45 -0.70
N ARG A 225 23.55 -13.73 -1.11
CA ARG A 225 22.49 -14.27 -1.97
C ARG A 225 22.95 -14.46 -3.42
N PHE A 226 23.78 -13.54 -3.92
CA PHE A 226 24.23 -13.49 -5.32
C PHE A 226 25.76 -13.43 -5.37
N PRO A 227 26.46 -14.55 -5.08
CA PRO A 227 27.91 -14.57 -5.06
C PRO A 227 28.48 -14.34 -6.47
N GLY A 228 29.41 -13.39 -6.58
CA GLY A 228 30.05 -13.02 -7.86
C GLY A 228 29.45 -11.78 -8.53
N GLU A 229 28.28 -11.32 -8.07
CA GLU A 229 27.71 -10.06 -8.53
C GLU A 229 28.36 -8.86 -7.85
N SER A 230 28.54 -7.78 -8.61
CA SER A 230 28.90 -6.48 -8.05
C SER A 230 27.69 -5.89 -7.31
N VAL A 231 27.86 -5.58 -6.01
CA VAL A 231 26.80 -5.09 -5.12
C VAL A 231 27.25 -3.79 -4.45
N GLU A 232 26.45 -2.74 -4.61
CA GLU A 232 26.60 -1.44 -3.95
C GLU A 232 25.30 -1.09 -3.19
N ALA A 233 25.31 -0.01 -2.40
CA ALA A 233 24.08 0.53 -1.83
C ALA A 233 23.09 0.89 -2.95
N ALA A 234 21.80 0.65 -2.72
CA ALA A 234 20.80 0.85 -3.76
C ALA A 234 20.64 2.33 -4.14
N LYS A 235 20.34 2.56 -5.42
CA LYS A 235 19.86 3.85 -5.92
C LYS A 235 18.33 3.84 -5.98
N ILE A 236 17.73 5.02 -6.06
CA ILE A 236 16.28 5.16 -6.20
C ILE A 236 15.91 6.20 -7.23
N ILE A 237 14.96 5.85 -8.08
CA ILE A 237 14.36 6.72 -9.08
C ILE A 237 12.92 6.98 -8.67
N PHE A 238 12.52 8.24 -8.60
CA PHE A 238 11.14 8.66 -8.36
C PHE A 238 10.54 9.20 -9.65
N VAL A 239 9.36 8.73 -10.03
CA VAL A 239 8.53 9.33 -11.09
C VAL A 239 7.32 9.96 -10.39
N ASP A 240 7.39 11.27 -10.17
CA ASP A 240 6.34 12.03 -9.48
C ASP A 240 6.46 13.51 -9.90
N PRO A 241 5.40 14.14 -10.44
CA PRO A 241 5.41 15.58 -10.74
C PRO A 241 5.75 16.46 -9.53
N ARG A 242 5.50 15.96 -8.31
CA ARG A 242 5.68 16.69 -7.06
C ARG A 242 6.94 16.23 -6.34
N ARG A 243 7.70 17.18 -5.81
CA ARG A 243 8.73 16.89 -4.81
C ARG A 243 8.09 16.58 -3.45
N THR A 244 8.21 15.33 -3.01
CA THR A 244 7.54 14.81 -1.80
C THR A 244 8.48 14.65 -0.60
N THR A 245 7.91 14.41 0.57
CA THR A 245 8.65 14.06 1.79
C THR A 245 9.49 12.80 1.60
N THR A 246 8.97 11.81 0.86
CA THR A 246 9.70 10.56 0.56
C THR A 246 11.01 10.85 -0.17
N ILE A 247 10.98 11.76 -1.15
CA ILE A 247 12.17 12.15 -1.94
C ILE A 247 13.19 12.86 -1.04
N ALA A 248 12.73 13.80 -0.19
CA ALA A 248 13.61 14.51 0.73
C ALA A 248 14.31 13.56 1.73
N ILE A 249 13.58 12.55 2.25
CA ILE A 249 14.16 11.53 3.14
C ILE A 249 15.13 10.64 2.36
N ALA A 250 14.79 10.19 1.16
CA ALA A 250 15.68 9.39 0.32
C ALA A 250 17.01 10.11 0.06
N GLU A 251 16.98 11.40 -0.30
CA GLU A 251 18.19 12.20 -0.49
C GLU A 251 19.01 12.34 0.79
N HIS A 252 18.35 12.44 1.95
CA HIS A 252 19.01 12.53 3.24
C HIS A 252 19.73 11.22 3.61
N VAL A 253 19.10 10.07 3.38
CA VAL A 253 19.65 8.77 3.79
C VAL A 253 20.61 8.15 2.77
N ALA A 254 20.39 8.38 1.47
CA ALA A 254 21.17 7.79 0.38
C ALA A 254 22.20 8.77 -0.21
N GLY A 255 22.04 10.08 0.03
CA GLY A 255 22.74 11.14 -0.68
C GLY A 255 22.07 11.48 -2.01
N LYS A 256 22.08 12.77 -2.39
CA LYS A 256 21.41 13.26 -3.61
C LYS A 256 21.89 12.58 -4.90
N GLN A 257 23.15 12.17 -4.95
CA GLN A 257 23.74 11.48 -6.10
C GLN A 257 23.17 10.08 -6.34
N ASN A 258 22.50 9.49 -5.35
CA ASN A 258 21.86 8.16 -5.44
C ASN A 258 20.33 8.26 -5.57
N VAL A 259 19.80 9.47 -5.74
CA VAL A 259 18.36 9.74 -5.89
C VAL A 259 18.11 10.51 -7.17
N LEU A 260 17.28 9.96 -8.05
CA LEU A 260 16.88 10.60 -9.28
C LEU A 260 15.37 10.88 -9.25
N HIS A 261 15.00 12.13 -9.03
CA HIS A 261 13.60 12.56 -9.07
C HIS A 261 13.20 13.05 -10.47
N LEU A 262 12.55 12.19 -11.26
CA LEU A 262 11.94 12.54 -12.53
C LEU A 262 10.62 13.28 -12.26
N ASP A 263 10.71 14.60 -12.21
CA ASP A 263 9.64 15.57 -12.02
C ASP A 263 8.88 15.81 -13.34
N ILE A 264 8.19 14.77 -13.79
CA ILE A 264 7.44 14.79 -15.05
C ILE A 264 6.26 15.78 -15.01
N GLU A 265 5.84 16.27 -16.16
CA GLU A 265 4.54 16.92 -16.32
C GLU A 265 3.39 15.94 -15.97
N PRO A 266 2.34 16.38 -15.26
CA PRO A 266 1.25 15.50 -14.85
C PRO A 266 0.60 14.73 -16.01
N GLY A 267 0.52 13.39 -15.87
CA GLY A 267 -0.13 12.51 -16.85
C GLY A 267 0.75 12.12 -18.05
N THR A 268 2.06 12.32 -17.98
CA THR A 268 3.00 12.03 -19.07
C THR A 268 3.82 10.74 -18.90
N ASP A 269 3.45 9.90 -17.93
CA ASP A 269 4.14 8.65 -17.59
C ASP A 269 4.32 7.70 -18.79
N ILE A 270 3.31 7.60 -19.67
CA ILE A 270 3.41 6.75 -20.86
C ILE A 270 4.54 7.20 -21.78
N ALA A 271 4.66 8.52 -22.02
CA ALA A 271 5.76 9.04 -22.84
C ALA A 271 7.13 8.82 -22.17
N LEU A 272 7.19 8.88 -20.84
CA LEU A 272 8.40 8.53 -20.09
C LEU A 272 8.79 7.06 -20.36
N PHE A 273 7.85 6.12 -20.15
CA PHE A 273 8.16 4.69 -20.27
C PHE A 273 8.37 4.23 -21.70
N ASP A 274 7.68 4.79 -22.69
CA ASP A 274 7.90 4.53 -24.11
C ASP A 274 9.30 5.00 -24.56
N GLY A 275 9.73 6.17 -24.07
CA GLY A 275 11.08 6.70 -24.30
C GLY A 275 12.17 5.82 -23.67
N LEU A 276 11.97 5.40 -22.41
CA LEU A 276 12.89 4.50 -21.72
C LEU A 276 12.95 3.12 -22.39
N LEU A 277 11.81 2.53 -22.74
CA LEU A 277 11.72 1.25 -23.45
C LEU A 277 12.51 1.31 -24.75
N THR A 278 12.24 2.33 -25.58
CA THR A 278 12.93 2.53 -26.86
C THR A 278 14.44 2.59 -26.68
N TYR A 279 14.90 3.42 -25.73
CA TYR A 279 16.33 3.61 -25.48
C TYR A 279 17.01 2.35 -24.95
N VAL A 280 16.42 1.67 -23.95
CA VAL A 280 16.96 0.43 -23.37
C VAL A 280 17.09 -0.68 -24.42
N VAL A 281 16.10 -0.77 -25.32
CA VAL A 281 16.13 -1.76 -26.40
C VAL A 281 17.19 -1.41 -27.44
N ASP A 282 17.30 -0.15 -27.86
CA ASP A 282 18.31 0.30 -28.80
C ASP A 282 19.75 0.15 -28.24
N GLN A 283 19.92 0.24 -26.91
CA GLN A 283 21.20 -0.05 -26.23
C GLN A 283 21.48 -1.55 -26.05
N GLY A 284 20.49 -2.42 -26.27
CA GLY A 284 20.63 -3.87 -26.03
C GLY A 284 20.63 -4.27 -24.55
N TRP A 285 20.11 -3.44 -23.66
CA TRP A 285 20.08 -3.64 -22.20
C TRP A 285 18.82 -4.41 -21.71
N HIS A 286 18.27 -5.28 -22.55
CA HIS A 286 17.10 -6.11 -22.23
C HIS A 286 17.49 -7.59 -22.26
N ASP A 287 16.84 -8.40 -21.41
CA ASP A 287 17.07 -9.85 -21.38
C ASP A 287 16.40 -10.53 -22.58
N LYS A 288 17.18 -10.72 -23.64
CA LYS A 288 16.75 -11.39 -24.87
C LYS A 288 16.34 -12.84 -24.64
N ALA A 289 16.99 -13.55 -23.72
CA ALA A 289 16.70 -14.96 -23.47
C ALA A 289 15.38 -15.11 -22.73
N PHE A 290 15.10 -14.24 -21.76
CA PHE A 290 13.81 -14.17 -21.08
C PHE A 290 12.69 -13.83 -22.06
N ILE A 291 12.86 -12.78 -22.88
CA ILE A 291 11.87 -12.35 -23.88
C ILE A 291 11.54 -13.50 -24.85
N ALA A 292 12.56 -14.14 -25.43
CA ALA A 292 12.35 -15.21 -26.39
C ALA A 292 11.62 -16.44 -25.80
N ARG A 293 11.76 -16.69 -24.50
CA ARG A 293 11.24 -17.90 -23.85
C ARG A 293 9.89 -17.71 -23.15
N TYR A 294 9.64 -16.53 -22.60
CA TYR A 294 8.56 -16.32 -21.64
C TYR A 294 7.62 -15.16 -21.99
N THR A 295 7.83 -14.46 -23.10
CA THR A 295 6.97 -13.36 -23.52
C THR A 295 6.44 -13.55 -24.93
N ASN A 296 5.47 -12.72 -25.32
CA ASN A 296 4.95 -12.61 -26.68
C ASN A 296 4.70 -11.13 -27.01
N GLY A 297 4.59 -10.78 -28.29
CA GLY A 297 4.25 -9.43 -28.74
C GLY A 297 5.34 -8.36 -28.56
N PHE A 298 6.58 -8.73 -28.21
CA PHE A 298 7.66 -7.78 -27.93
C PHE A 298 7.97 -6.85 -29.11
N ASP A 299 8.12 -7.39 -30.32
CA ASP A 299 8.48 -6.60 -31.50
C ASP A 299 7.36 -5.62 -31.90
N ASP A 300 6.09 -6.05 -31.80
CA ASP A 300 4.93 -5.22 -32.09
C ASP A 300 4.75 -4.10 -31.05
N ALA A 301 4.96 -4.42 -29.77
CA ALA A 301 4.96 -3.44 -28.69
C ALA A 301 6.06 -2.40 -28.90
N LEU A 302 7.30 -2.82 -29.17
CA LEU A 302 8.40 -1.91 -29.45
C LEU A 302 8.09 -1.00 -30.64
N LYS A 303 7.56 -1.57 -31.74
CA LYS A 303 7.21 -0.79 -32.94
C LYS A 303 6.14 0.26 -32.66
N THR A 304 5.11 -0.09 -31.89
CA THR A 304 3.97 0.79 -31.57
C THR A 304 4.37 1.88 -30.59
N ASN A 305 5.28 1.56 -29.67
CA ASN A 305 5.68 2.42 -28.56
C ASN A 305 7.01 3.16 -28.84
N ARG A 306 7.52 3.14 -30.08
CA ARG A 306 8.78 3.84 -30.41
C ARG A 306 8.66 5.34 -30.15
N LEU A 307 9.45 5.83 -29.21
CA LEU A 307 9.53 7.25 -28.86
C LEU A 307 10.99 7.64 -28.59
N SER A 308 11.48 8.67 -29.29
CA SER A 308 12.85 9.15 -29.04
C SER A 308 12.97 9.83 -27.68
N LEU A 309 14.17 9.82 -27.07
CA LEU A 309 14.39 10.53 -25.80
C LEU A 309 14.16 12.04 -25.93
N ASN A 310 14.41 12.65 -27.09
CA ASN A 310 14.13 14.08 -27.32
C ASN A 310 12.63 14.35 -27.25
N GLU A 311 11.81 13.47 -27.81
CA GLU A 311 10.37 13.60 -27.80
C GLU A 311 9.79 13.29 -26.41
N ALA A 312 10.27 12.23 -25.76
CA ALA A 312 9.93 11.94 -24.36
C ALA A 312 10.28 13.13 -23.46
N SER A 313 11.45 13.73 -23.64
CA SER A 313 11.88 14.94 -22.91
C SER A 313 10.95 16.13 -23.16
N ARG A 314 10.55 16.36 -24.42
CA ARG A 314 9.61 17.42 -24.78
C ARG A 314 8.23 17.25 -24.13
N ILE A 315 7.71 16.02 -24.07
CA ILE A 315 6.39 15.73 -23.50
C ILE A 315 6.43 15.77 -21.97
N THR A 316 7.42 15.12 -21.37
CA THR A 316 7.52 14.96 -19.91
C THR A 316 8.11 16.17 -19.20
N GLY A 317 8.79 17.08 -19.91
CA GLY A 317 9.57 18.16 -19.31
C GLY A 317 10.91 17.72 -18.70
N VAL A 318 11.19 16.41 -18.65
CA VAL A 318 12.42 15.88 -18.06
C VAL A 318 13.58 15.99 -19.04
N PRO A 319 14.75 16.53 -18.65
CA PRO A 319 15.91 16.61 -19.54
C PRO A 319 16.38 15.22 -20.03
N VAL A 320 16.75 15.12 -21.31
CA VAL A 320 17.26 13.90 -21.95
C VAL A 320 18.35 13.20 -21.13
N GLU A 321 19.27 13.96 -20.54
CA GLU A 321 20.36 13.40 -19.72
C GLU A 321 19.85 12.69 -18.46
N ARG A 322 18.75 13.16 -17.87
CA ARG A 322 18.12 12.48 -16.73
C ARG A 322 17.38 11.22 -17.16
N LEU A 323 16.80 11.22 -18.36
CA LEU A 323 16.18 10.02 -18.95
C LEU A 323 17.23 8.94 -19.22
N LYS A 324 18.38 9.31 -19.82
CA LYS A 324 19.52 8.40 -20.00
C LYS A 324 20.04 7.88 -18.67
N GLN A 325 20.20 8.76 -17.69
CA GLN A 325 20.66 8.38 -16.35
C GLN A 325 19.71 7.38 -15.68
N ALA A 326 18.40 7.57 -15.79
CA ALA A 326 17.41 6.62 -15.29
C ALA A 326 17.56 5.24 -15.96
N ALA A 327 17.70 5.21 -17.29
CA ALA A 327 17.89 3.98 -18.03
C ALA A 327 19.22 3.27 -17.67
N GLU A 328 20.29 4.04 -17.53
CA GLU A 328 21.61 3.51 -17.15
C GLU A 328 21.62 2.93 -15.76
N TRP A 329 20.99 3.59 -14.79
CA TRP A 329 20.91 3.08 -13.43
C TRP A 329 20.12 1.78 -13.37
N ALA A 330 18.97 1.71 -14.06
CA ALA A 330 18.04 0.61 -13.91
C ALA A 330 18.33 -0.61 -14.80
N TYR A 331 18.96 -0.44 -15.97
CA TYR A 331 18.99 -1.50 -16.99
C TYR A 331 20.37 -1.80 -17.57
N LYS A 332 21.34 -0.87 -17.50
CA LYS A 332 22.68 -1.15 -18.02
C LYS A 332 23.30 -2.33 -17.23
N PRO A 333 23.78 -3.38 -17.92
CA PRO A 333 24.40 -4.51 -17.24
C PRO A 333 25.51 -4.05 -16.29
N LYS A 334 25.59 -4.69 -15.13
CA LYS A 334 26.59 -4.38 -14.12
C LYS A 334 27.98 -4.68 -14.65
N ALA A 335 29.02 -4.13 -14.01
CA ALA A 335 30.40 -4.42 -14.37
C ALA A 335 30.74 -5.93 -14.28
N SER A 336 30.03 -6.66 -13.43
CA SER A 336 30.09 -8.13 -13.31
C SER A 336 29.40 -8.87 -14.47
N GLY A 337 28.76 -8.17 -15.41
CA GLY A 337 28.06 -8.75 -16.56
C GLY A 337 26.64 -9.27 -16.28
N HIS A 338 26.11 -8.95 -15.09
CA HIS A 338 24.78 -9.36 -14.63
C HIS A 338 23.77 -8.23 -14.78
#